data_AF-A0A0R2D6P5-F1
#
_entry.id   AF-A0A0R2D6P5-F1
#
_cell.length_a   1.000
_cell.length_b   1.000
_cell.length_c   1.000
_cell.angle_alpha   90.00
_cell.angle_beta   90.00
_cell.angle_gamma   90.00
#
_symmetry.space_group_name_H-M   'P 1'
#
loop_
_entity.id
_entity.type
_entity.pdbx_description
1 polymer ?
#
loop_
_entity_poly.entity_id
_entity_poly.type
_entity_poly.pdbx_seq_one_letter_code
_entity_poly.pdbx_strand_id
1 'polypeptide(L)'
;MIEKIITNEHRLIEGFYLVFQPIFKVYPSGSSQVADYEILLRAADHRFPKDRFRDIIKNEEQNGIFLDWFAERVTQLMGRFPQKRFDINIEPQQLFYQNTWDFLTYLSSYSTQLTIEITERTPSYFDYPSKNAIILGGSLSKIKGLGYKVALDDIGSGQNSLGEVVKNHQNIHRLKFSMVCFKNVKNQIELNFLKSWIKLSKAYQLEIVVEGIETKEMSASLVDDQCYCLQQGFYWQLPEGIDSLN
;
A
#
# COMPACT_ATOMS: atom_id res chain seq x y z
N MET A 1 37.42 -17.64 -12.42
CA MET A 1 37.28 -16.21 -12.14
C MET A 1 36.31 -15.65 -13.17
N ILE A 2 35.01 -15.83 -12.94
CA ILE A 2 33.95 -15.30 -13.81
C ILE A 2 33.27 -14.24 -12.95
N GLU A 3 33.85 -13.05 -12.92
CA GLU A 3 33.09 -11.86 -12.54
C GLU A 3 32.02 -11.70 -13.61
N LYS A 4 30.80 -12.15 -13.29
CA LYS A 4 29.61 -11.76 -14.05
C LYS A 4 29.64 -10.24 -14.10
N ILE A 5 29.71 -9.69 -15.31
CA ILE A 5 29.42 -8.29 -15.57
C ILE A 5 27.97 -8.10 -15.11
N ILE A 6 27.80 -7.68 -13.86
CA ILE A 6 26.54 -7.20 -13.32
C ILE A 6 26.26 -5.95 -14.17
N THR A 7 25.34 -6.04 -15.13
CA THR A 7 24.89 -4.86 -15.88
C THR A 7 24.42 -3.82 -14.86
N ASN A 8 24.55 -2.52 -15.17
CA ASN A 8 24.12 -1.45 -14.25
C ASN A 8 22.68 -1.64 -13.74
N GLU A 9 21.85 -2.35 -14.51
CA GLU A 9 20.48 -2.75 -14.22
C GLU A 9 20.37 -3.66 -12.98
N HIS A 10 21.23 -4.68 -12.85
CA HIS A 10 21.21 -5.59 -11.71
C HIS A 10 21.61 -4.90 -10.40
N ARG A 11 22.42 -3.82 -10.45
CA ARG A 11 22.78 -3.03 -9.27
C ARG A 11 21.58 -2.27 -8.68
N LEU A 12 20.58 -1.91 -9.50
CA LEU A 12 19.44 -1.11 -9.05
C LEU A 12 18.60 -1.83 -7.99
N ILE A 13 18.44 -3.15 -8.12
CA ILE A 13 17.63 -4.00 -7.22
C ILE A 13 18.48 -4.93 -6.34
N GLU A 14 19.80 -4.84 -6.40
CA GLU A 14 20.71 -5.68 -5.62
C GLU A 14 20.44 -5.55 -4.11
N GLY A 15 20.32 -6.69 -3.42
CA GLY A 15 20.04 -6.75 -1.99
C GLY A 15 18.60 -6.39 -1.60
N PHE A 16 17.69 -6.22 -2.56
CA PHE A 16 16.27 -6.06 -2.27
C PHE A 16 15.63 -7.39 -1.87
N TYR A 17 14.73 -7.31 -0.89
CA TYR A 17 13.87 -8.41 -0.49
C TYR A 17 12.53 -7.87 0.01
N LEU A 18 11.56 -8.78 0.14
CA LEU A 18 10.21 -8.47 0.59
C LEU A 18 10.02 -8.95 2.03
N VAL A 19 9.36 -8.11 2.82
CA VAL A 19 8.81 -8.47 4.14
C VAL A 19 7.31 -8.23 4.12
N PHE A 20 6.61 -8.83 5.06
CA PHE A 20 5.17 -8.86 5.11
C PHE A 20 4.71 -8.35 6.46
N GLN A 21 3.81 -7.37 6.45
CA GLN A 21 3.19 -6.87 7.67
C GLN A 21 1.69 -7.17 7.66
N PRO A 22 1.18 -7.96 8.61
CA PRO A 22 -0.24 -8.29 8.67
C PRO A 22 -1.11 -7.09 9.00
N ILE A 23 -2.27 -7.05 8.34
CA ILE A 23 -3.39 -6.16 8.64
C ILE A 23 -4.44 -7.01 9.37
N PHE A 24 -4.87 -6.56 10.54
CA PHE A 24 -5.77 -7.30 11.41
C PHE A 24 -7.20 -6.76 11.34
N LYS A 25 -8.15 -7.68 11.28
CA LYS A 25 -9.52 -7.43 11.70
C LYS A 25 -9.66 -7.75 13.19
N VAL A 26 -10.16 -6.79 13.96
CA VAL A 26 -10.30 -6.89 15.40
C VAL A 26 -11.78 -6.85 15.76
N TYR A 27 -12.21 -7.73 16.66
CA TYR A 27 -13.62 -7.89 17.02
C TYR A 27 -13.90 -7.31 18.42
N PRO A 28 -15.13 -6.87 18.71
CA PRO A 28 -15.53 -6.40 20.05
C PRO A 28 -15.28 -7.41 21.19
N SER A 29 -15.24 -8.70 20.87
CA SER A 29 -14.86 -9.78 21.79
C SER A 29 -13.39 -9.73 22.23
N GLY A 30 -12.55 -8.90 21.59
CA GLY A 30 -11.11 -8.84 21.78
C GLY A 30 -10.32 -9.87 20.95
N SER A 31 -10.99 -10.77 20.22
CA SER A 31 -10.33 -11.64 19.26
C SER A 31 -9.90 -10.87 18.01
N SER A 32 -8.84 -11.32 17.34
CA SER A 32 -8.39 -10.76 16.06
C SER A 32 -8.09 -11.86 15.05
N GLN A 33 -8.14 -11.50 13.77
CA GLN A 33 -7.74 -12.37 12.67
C GLN A 33 -6.94 -11.54 11.65
N VAL A 34 -5.97 -12.16 11.00
CA VAL A 34 -5.29 -11.52 9.87
C VAL A 34 -6.28 -11.44 8.70
N ALA A 35 -6.47 -10.23 8.18
CA ALA A 35 -7.27 -9.97 7.01
C ALA A 35 -6.41 -10.07 5.74
N ASP A 36 -5.22 -9.48 5.76
CA ASP A 36 -4.32 -9.30 4.63
C ASP A 36 -2.88 -9.13 5.12
N TYR A 37 -1.92 -9.10 4.20
CA TYR A 37 -0.54 -8.72 4.46
C TYR A 37 -0.08 -7.64 3.48
N GLU A 38 0.45 -6.54 3.97
CA GLU A 38 1.13 -5.57 3.13
C GLU A 38 2.52 -6.07 2.75
N ILE A 39 2.83 -6.04 1.45
CA ILE A 39 4.14 -6.37 0.92
C ILE A 39 5.02 -5.11 0.95
N LEU A 40 6.11 -5.20 1.70
CA LEU A 40 7.00 -4.10 1.98
C LEU A 40 8.40 -4.39 1.43
N LEU A 41 8.91 -3.47 0.60
CA LEU A 41 10.26 -3.54 0.06
C LEU A 41 11.29 -3.17 1.13
N ARG A 42 12.36 -3.97 1.22
CA ARG A 42 13.51 -3.73 2.10
C ARG A 42 14.83 -3.94 1.36
N ALA A 43 15.87 -3.24 1.82
CA ALA A 43 17.25 -3.49 1.43
C ALA A 43 18.09 -3.99 2.62
N ALA A 44 19.39 -4.18 2.42
CA ALA A 44 20.32 -4.79 3.38
C ALA A 44 20.31 -4.16 4.79
N ASP A 45 19.94 -2.89 4.93
CA ASP A 45 19.82 -2.18 6.21
C ASP A 45 18.43 -2.32 6.88
N HIS A 46 17.61 -3.25 6.39
CA HIS A 46 16.24 -3.53 6.85
C HIS A 46 15.28 -2.34 6.75
N ARG A 47 15.58 -1.37 5.88
CA ARG A 47 14.71 -0.21 5.61
C ARG A 47 14.23 -0.16 4.18
N PHE A 48 13.19 0.63 3.94
CA PHE A 48 12.76 0.96 2.58
C PHE A 48 13.87 1.75 1.86
N PRO A 49 14.37 1.27 0.70
CA PRO A 49 15.51 1.88 0.01
C PRO A 49 15.10 3.14 -0.77
N LYS A 50 14.70 4.20 -0.06
CA LYS A 50 14.03 5.39 -0.63
C LYS A 50 14.76 6.02 -1.81
N ASP A 51 16.05 6.31 -1.69
CA ASP A 51 16.81 6.97 -2.77
C ASP A 51 16.96 6.07 -3.99
N ARG A 52 17.29 4.79 -3.79
CA ARG A 52 17.38 3.81 -4.88
C ARG A 52 16.04 3.59 -5.56
N PHE A 53 14.95 3.53 -4.78
CA PHE A 53 13.61 3.35 -5.32
C PHE A 53 13.15 4.58 -6.12
N ARG A 54 13.49 5.79 -5.67
CA ARG A 54 13.28 7.03 -6.45
C ARG A 54 14.01 6.96 -7.79
N ASP A 55 15.25 6.48 -7.80
CA ASP A 55 16.01 6.33 -9.03
C ASP A 55 15.39 5.27 -9.95
N ILE A 56 14.92 4.15 -9.40
CA ILE A 56 14.21 3.09 -10.15
C ILE A 56 12.97 3.64 -10.87
N ILE A 57 12.12 4.40 -10.19
CA ILE A 57 10.87 4.90 -10.78
C ILE A 57 11.06 6.17 -11.62
N LYS A 58 12.30 6.63 -11.81
CA LYS A 58 12.62 7.87 -12.52
C LYS A 58 12.27 7.82 -14.01
N ASN A 59 12.33 6.65 -14.63
CA ASN A 59 11.99 6.44 -16.03
C ASN A 59 11.42 5.03 -16.23
N GLU A 60 10.83 4.82 -17.41
CA GLU A 60 10.17 3.56 -17.77
C GLU A 60 11.14 2.36 -17.77
N GLU A 61 12.32 2.47 -18.36
CA GLU A 61 13.30 1.37 -18.44
C GLU A 61 13.67 0.82 -17.05
N GLN A 62 14.05 1.71 -16.12
CA GLN A 62 14.41 1.34 -14.76
C GLN A 62 13.22 0.83 -13.94
N ASN A 63 12.03 1.39 -14.15
CA ASN A 63 10.81 0.89 -13.53
C ASN A 63 10.52 -0.55 -13.99
N GLY A 64 10.77 -0.86 -15.27
CA GLY A 64 10.55 -2.19 -15.86
C GLY A 64 11.41 -3.25 -15.19
N ILE A 65 12.69 -2.97 -15.00
CA ILE A 65 13.63 -3.86 -14.31
C ILE A 65 13.12 -4.23 -12.90
N PHE A 66 12.60 -3.26 -12.15
CA PHE A 66 12.02 -3.53 -10.84
C PHE A 66 10.73 -4.35 -10.94
N LEU A 67 9.83 -4.00 -11.86
CA LEU A 67 8.55 -4.67 -12.00
C LEU A 67 8.69 -6.13 -12.48
N ASP A 68 9.65 -6.43 -13.34
CA ASP A 68 9.95 -7.81 -13.77
C ASP A 68 10.38 -8.65 -12.56
N TRP A 69 11.35 -8.16 -11.79
CA TRP A 69 11.76 -8.81 -10.55
C TRP A 69 10.59 -8.95 -9.56
N PHE A 70 9.78 -7.89 -9.40
CA PHE A 70 8.69 -7.89 -8.45
C PHE A 70 7.57 -8.86 -8.86
N ALA A 71 7.28 -8.97 -10.16
CA ALA A 71 6.29 -9.90 -10.71
C ALA A 71 6.67 -11.36 -10.43
N GLU A 72 7.94 -11.71 -10.60
CA GLU A 72 8.44 -13.04 -10.25
C GLU A 72 8.23 -13.36 -8.77
N ARG A 73 8.55 -12.41 -7.88
CA ARG A 73 8.39 -12.58 -6.43
C ARG A 73 6.93 -12.69 -6.00
N VAL A 74 6.05 -11.84 -6.53
CA VAL A 74 4.62 -11.89 -6.24
C VAL A 74 4.01 -13.19 -6.77
N THR A 75 4.39 -13.64 -7.97
CA THR A 75 3.89 -14.92 -8.53
C THR A 75 4.30 -16.12 -7.67
N GLN A 76 5.55 -16.16 -7.21
CA GLN A 76 6.02 -17.20 -6.28
C GLN A 76 5.23 -17.17 -4.96
N LEU A 77 4.96 -15.98 -4.44
CA LEU A 77 4.19 -15.79 -3.22
C LEU A 77 2.75 -16.29 -3.37
N MET A 78 2.07 -15.94 -4.47
CA MET A 78 0.71 -16.39 -4.75
C MET A 78 0.64 -17.92 -4.91
N GLY A 79 1.65 -18.53 -5.54
CA GLY A 79 1.75 -19.99 -5.67
C GLY A 79 1.94 -20.70 -4.32
N ARG A 80 2.69 -20.10 -3.40
CA ARG A 80 2.96 -20.67 -2.06
C ARG A 80 1.80 -20.45 -1.08
N PHE A 81 1.09 -19.33 -1.17
CA PHE A 81 0.03 -18.95 -0.22
C PHE A 81 -1.30 -18.59 -0.93
N PRO A 82 -1.95 -19.53 -1.62
CA PRO A 82 -3.10 -19.26 -2.49
C PRO A 82 -4.41 -18.88 -1.76
N GLN A 83 -4.39 -18.86 -0.43
CA GLN A 83 -5.54 -18.46 0.41
C GLN A 83 -5.29 -17.14 1.13
N LYS A 84 -4.09 -16.56 0.99
CA LYS A 84 -3.73 -15.30 1.65
C LYS A 84 -3.94 -14.14 0.67
N ARG A 85 -4.29 -13.00 1.24
CA ARG A 85 -4.46 -11.75 0.49
C ARG A 85 -3.31 -10.82 0.79
N PHE A 86 -2.89 -10.07 -0.21
CA PHE A 86 -1.74 -9.21 -0.12
C PHE A 86 -2.01 -7.84 -0.72
N ASP A 87 -1.35 -6.85 -0.16
CA ASP A 87 -1.43 -5.47 -0.61
C ASP A 87 -0.07 -5.09 -1.23
N ILE A 88 -0.08 -4.55 -2.46
CA ILE A 88 1.13 -4.11 -3.16
C ILE A 88 1.11 -2.61 -3.40
N ASN A 89 2.23 -1.97 -3.08
CA ASN A 89 2.44 -0.55 -3.24
C ASN A 89 2.80 -0.18 -4.68
N ILE A 90 2.07 0.77 -5.27
CA ILE A 90 2.40 1.41 -6.55
C ILE A 90 2.44 2.92 -6.34
N GLU A 91 3.59 3.53 -6.62
CA GLU A 91 3.73 4.98 -6.55
C GLU A 91 2.98 5.64 -7.73
N PRO A 92 2.33 6.80 -7.54
CA PRO A 92 1.64 7.52 -8.60
C PRO A 92 2.47 7.75 -9.87
N GLN A 93 3.78 7.95 -9.74
CA GLN A 93 4.69 8.14 -10.88
C GLN A 93 4.76 6.89 -11.79
N GLN A 94 4.67 5.69 -11.22
CA GLN A 94 4.76 4.45 -11.99
C GLN A 94 3.57 4.30 -12.95
N LEU A 95 2.40 4.85 -12.61
CA LEU A 95 1.18 4.76 -13.43
C LEU A 95 1.28 5.50 -14.78
N PHE A 96 2.31 6.35 -14.96
CA PHE A 96 2.62 7.02 -16.22
C PHE A 96 3.38 6.12 -17.21
N TYR A 97 3.91 4.98 -16.76
CA TYR A 97 4.69 4.06 -17.59
C TYR A 97 3.84 2.88 -18.04
N GLN A 98 4.02 2.44 -19.28
CA GLN A 98 3.27 1.34 -19.88
C GLN A 98 3.59 0.01 -19.19
N ASN A 99 4.85 -0.22 -18.82
CA ASN A 99 5.26 -1.43 -18.12
C ASN A 99 4.56 -1.65 -16.76
N THR A 100 4.11 -0.59 -16.07
CA THR A 100 3.27 -0.72 -14.87
C THR A 100 1.92 -1.34 -15.22
N TRP A 101 1.33 -0.96 -16.35
CA TRP A 101 0.08 -1.54 -16.82
C TRP A 101 0.27 -2.97 -17.33
N ASP A 102 1.40 -3.26 -17.96
CA ASP A 102 1.74 -4.62 -18.39
C ASP A 102 1.93 -5.53 -17.17
N PHE A 103 2.63 -5.06 -16.13
CA PHE A 103 2.76 -5.73 -14.84
C PHE A 103 1.40 -6.03 -14.17
N LEU A 104 0.53 -5.02 -14.07
CA LEU A 104 -0.82 -5.21 -13.50
C LEU A 104 -1.68 -6.13 -14.37
N THR A 105 -1.51 -6.10 -15.70
CA THR A 105 -2.23 -7.01 -16.59
C THR A 105 -1.74 -8.44 -16.40
N TYR A 106 -0.42 -8.64 -16.29
CA TYR A 106 0.20 -9.94 -16.06
C TYR A 106 -0.28 -10.60 -14.76
N LEU A 107 -0.39 -9.82 -13.67
CA LEU A 107 -0.86 -10.32 -12.38
C LEU A 107 -2.39 -10.39 -12.23
N SER A 108 -3.17 -10.03 -13.26
CA SER A 108 -4.64 -9.86 -13.13
C SER A 108 -5.40 -11.13 -12.74
N SER A 109 -4.82 -12.31 -13.01
CA SER A 109 -5.35 -13.60 -12.55
C SER A 109 -5.36 -13.73 -11.01
N TYR A 110 -4.55 -12.95 -10.31
CA TYR A 110 -4.50 -12.88 -8.84
C TYR A 110 -5.24 -11.66 -8.27
N SER A 111 -6.00 -10.93 -9.09
CA SER A 111 -6.63 -9.66 -8.70
C SER A 111 -7.58 -9.75 -7.49
N THR A 112 -8.19 -10.92 -7.25
CA THR A 112 -9.03 -11.14 -6.06
C THR A 112 -8.23 -11.33 -4.76
N GLN A 113 -6.95 -11.65 -4.87
CA GLN A 113 -6.00 -11.81 -3.77
C GLN A 113 -5.12 -10.58 -3.57
N LEU A 114 -5.02 -9.70 -4.57
CA LEU A 114 -4.17 -8.52 -4.56
C LEU A 114 -4.98 -7.23 -4.43
N THR A 115 -4.61 -6.39 -3.47
CA THR A 115 -5.04 -5.00 -3.38
C THR A 115 -3.92 -4.09 -3.87
N ILE A 116 -4.22 -3.14 -4.74
CA ILE A 116 -3.25 -2.14 -5.18
C ILE A 116 -3.34 -0.92 -4.25
N GLU A 117 -2.28 -0.65 -3.51
CA GLU A 117 -2.13 0.52 -2.65
C GLU A 117 -1.45 1.67 -3.43
N ILE A 118 -2.11 2.81 -3.51
CA ILE A 118 -1.60 4.03 -4.15
C ILE A 118 -1.23 5.04 -3.07
N THR A 119 0.06 5.38 -2.99
CA THR A 119 0.55 6.40 -2.07
C THR A 119 0.11 7.80 -2.50
N GLU A 120 0.14 8.77 -1.60
CA GLU A 120 -0.15 10.17 -1.91
C GLU A 120 1.05 10.97 -2.44
N ARG A 121 2.21 10.32 -2.66
CA ARG A 121 3.43 11.03 -3.03
C ARG A 121 3.26 11.71 -4.39
N THR A 122 3.59 13.00 -4.43
CA THR A 122 3.53 13.75 -5.69
C THR A 122 4.65 13.27 -6.60
N PRO A 123 4.38 12.89 -7.86
CA PRO A 123 5.42 12.53 -8.80
C PRO A 123 6.44 13.66 -8.91
N SER A 124 7.70 13.38 -8.56
CA SER A 124 8.73 14.42 -8.42
C SER A 124 9.16 15.00 -9.77
N TYR A 125 8.84 14.32 -10.86
CA TYR A 125 9.30 14.63 -12.21
C TYR A 125 8.20 15.10 -13.16
N PHE A 126 6.94 15.13 -12.72
CA PHE A 126 5.82 15.64 -13.50
C PHE A 126 5.26 16.91 -12.85
N ASP A 127 5.74 18.05 -13.35
CA ASP A 127 5.47 19.40 -12.86
C ASP A 127 4.06 19.90 -13.25
N TYR A 128 3.01 19.11 -13.01
CA TYR A 128 1.63 19.44 -13.43
C TYR A 128 0.56 19.07 -12.39
N PRO A 129 0.29 19.94 -11.39
CA PRO A 129 -0.63 19.68 -10.28
C PRO A 129 -2.05 19.31 -10.71
N SER A 130 -2.58 19.92 -11.77
CA SER A 130 -3.99 19.81 -12.17
C SER A 130 -4.31 18.59 -13.07
N LYS A 131 -3.33 18.06 -13.80
CA LYS A 131 -3.51 16.82 -14.58
C LYS A 131 -3.39 15.57 -13.71
N ASN A 132 -2.63 15.64 -12.61
CA ASN A 132 -2.38 14.50 -11.74
C ASN A 132 -3.67 13.92 -11.12
N ALA A 133 -4.62 14.74 -10.68
CA ALA A 133 -5.88 14.27 -10.11
C ALA A 133 -6.79 13.54 -11.13
N ILE A 134 -6.82 14.01 -12.38
CA ILE A 134 -7.59 13.38 -13.46
C ILE A 134 -6.93 12.06 -13.91
N ILE A 135 -5.60 12.06 -13.99
CA ILE A 135 -4.80 10.88 -14.35
C ILE A 135 -4.92 9.80 -13.26
N LEU A 136 -4.92 10.21 -11.99
CA LEU A 136 -5.17 9.29 -10.88
C LEU A 136 -6.58 8.69 -11.00
N GLY A 137 -7.64 9.50 -11.13
CA GLY A 137 -9.01 8.97 -11.25
C GLY A 137 -9.19 7.97 -12.40
N GLY A 138 -8.64 8.27 -13.58
CA GLY A 138 -8.63 7.34 -14.72
C GLY A 138 -7.84 6.06 -14.44
N SER A 139 -6.70 6.18 -13.75
CA SER A 139 -5.88 5.04 -13.35
C SER A 139 -6.57 4.15 -12.33
N LEU A 140 -7.23 4.72 -11.30
CA LEU A 140 -8.00 3.95 -10.31
C LEU A 140 -9.11 3.14 -11.00
N SER A 141 -9.82 3.76 -11.95
CA SER A 141 -10.84 3.08 -12.75
C SER A 141 -10.26 1.95 -13.60
N LYS A 142 -9.10 2.16 -14.24
CA LYS A 142 -8.42 1.12 -15.03
C LYS A 142 -7.93 -0.04 -14.16
N ILE A 143 -7.36 0.23 -12.97
CA ILE A 143 -6.95 -0.80 -12.01
C ILE A 143 -8.16 -1.63 -11.58
N LYS A 144 -9.28 -0.98 -11.22
CA LYS A 144 -10.53 -1.67 -10.90
C LYS A 144 -11.06 -2.49 -12.09
N GLY A 145 -10.94 -1.98 -13.31
CA GLY A 145 -11.30 -2.68 -14.56
C GLY A 145 -10.50 -3.97 -14.81
N LEU A 146 -9.30 -4.07 -14.24
CA LEU A 146 -8.47 -5.30 -14.24
C LEU A 146 -8.87 -6.29 -13.13
N GLY A 147 -9.88 -5.96 -12.30
CA GLY A 147 -10.43 -6.81 -11.24
C GLY A 147 -9.86 -6.55 -9.84
N TYR A 148 -8.89 -5.65 -9.70
CA TYR A 148 -8.22 -5.39 -8.43
C TYR A 148 -9.09 -4.56 -7.47
N LYS A 149 -8.88 -4.79 -6.18
CA LYS A 149 -9.20 -3.79 -5.15
C LYS A 149 -8.15 -2.66 -5.19
N VAL A 150 -8.59 -1.47 -4.79
CA VAL A 150 -7.75 -0.27 -4.75
C VAL A 150 -7.81 0.33 -3.36
N ALA A 151 -6.65 0.59 -2.79
CA ALA A 151 -6.48 1.27 -1.51
C ALA A 151 -5.75 2.59 -1.72
N LEU A 152 -6.17 3.63 -1.02
CA LEU A 152 -5.42 4.89 -0.95
C LEU A 152 -4.67 4.95 0.36
N ASP A 153 -3.36 5.11 0.27
CA ASP A 153 -2.45 5.13 1.40
C ASP A 153 -2.19 6.54 1.92
N ASP A 154 -1.84 6.65 3.21
CA ASP A 154 -1.55 7.90 3.92
C ASP A 154 -2.60 9.01 3.71
N ILE A 155 -3.89 8.70 3.88
CA ILE A 155 -4.95 9.70 3.63
C ILE A 155 -4.85 10.93 4.54
N GLY A 156 -4.86 12.12 3.92
CA GLY A 156 -4.91 13.41 4.62
C GLY A 156 -3.56 14.07 4.93
N SER A 157 -2.42 13.48 4.54
CA SER A 157 -1.10 14.13 4.66
C SER A 157 -0.64 14.88 3.40
N GLY A 158 -1.40 14.79 2.30
CA GLY A 158 -1.03 15.33 0.99
C GLY A 158 -2.13 15.21 -0.09
N GLN A 159 -1.83 14.54 -1.22
CA GLN A 159 -2.68 14.53 -2.43
C GLN A 159 -3.94 13.68 -2.30
N ASN A 160 -3.95 12.67 -1.42
CA ASN A 160 -5.13 11.86 -1.11
C ASN A 160 -6.09 12.63 -0.18
N SER A 161 -6.47 13.83 -0.62
CA SER A 161 -7.34 14.73 0.11
C SER A 161 -8.77 14.21 0.19
N LEU A 162 -9.54 14.73 1.14
CA LEU A 162 -10.97 14.44 1.27
C LEU A 162 -11.72 14.66 -0.06
N GLY A 163 -11.39 15.72 -0.79
CA GLY A 163 -12.02 16.04 -2.07
C GLY A 163 -11.76 14.97 -3.13
N GLU A 164 -10.53 14.45 -3.21
CA GLU A 164 -10.18 13.38 -4.16
C GLU A 164 -10.82 12.05 -3.80
N VAL A 165 -10.90 11.70 -2.50
CA VAL A 165 -11.62 10.51 -2.05
C VAL A 165 -13.10 10.60 -2.40
N VAL A 166 -13.75 11.72 -2.10
CA VAL A 166 -15.18 11.95 -2.43
C VAL A 166 -15.42 11.84 -3.93
N LYS A 167 -14.56 12.46 -4.74
CA LYS A 167 -14.67 12.44 -6.21
C LYS A 167 -14.50 11.05 -6.80
N ASN A 168 -13.59 10.23 -6.25
CA ASN A 168 -13.20 8.94 -6.82
C ASN A 168 -13.72 7.73 -6.04
N HIS A 169 -14.59 7.91 -5.04
CA HIS A 169 -15.03 6.85 -4.12
C HIS A 169 -15.51 5.56 -4.81
N GLN A 170 -16.12 5.67 -6.00
CA GLN A 170 -16.60 4.50 -6.76
C GLN A 170 -15.48 3.57 -7.24
N ASN A 171 -14.25 4.08 -7.35
CA ASN A 171 -13.08 3.31 -7.78
C ASN A 171 -12.16 2.91 -6.61
N ILE A 172 -12.50 3.32 -5.38
CA ILE A 172 -11.74 3.06 -4.17
C ILE A 172 -12.44 1.94 -3.39
N HIS A 173 -11.66 1.06 -2.78
CA HIS A 173 -12.17 -0.01 -1.92
C HIS A 173 -11.75 0.19 -0.47
N ARG A 174 -10.57 0.77 -0.25
CA ARG A 174 -9.95 0.90 1.07
C ARG A 174 -9.25 2.26 1.22
N LEU A 175 -9.27 2.80 2.44
CA LEU A 175 -8.49 3.96 2.85
C LEU A 175 -7.51 3.52 3.96
N LYS A 176 -6.27 4.01 3.96
CA LYS A 176 -5.30 3.75 5.04
C LYS A 176 -4.93 5.05 5.73
N PHE A 177 -5.21 5.12 7.03
CA PHE A 177 -4.97 6.28 7.87
C PHE A 177 -3.77 6.01 8.80
N SER A 178 -2.67 6.72 8.58
CA SER A 178 -1.48 6.60 9.41
C SER A 178 -1.52 7.53 10.62
N MET A 179 -1.49 6.95 11.82
CA MET A 179 -1.37 7.70 13.08
C MET A 179 -0.01 8.41 13.19
N VAL A 180 1.01 7.95 12.44
CA VAL A 180 2.36 8.53 12.48
C VAL A 180 2.36 9.97 11.97
N CYS A 181 1.51 10.29 10.99
CA CYS A 181 1.36 11.63 10.43
C CYS A 181 0.89 12.67 11.46
N PHE A 182 0.30 12.22 12.57
CA PHE A 182 -0.33 13.08 13.57
C PHE A 182 0.33 13.01 14.95
N LYS A 183 1.51 12.35 15.10
CA LYS A 183 2.26 12.23 16.38
C LYS A 183 2.52 13.55 17.11
N ASN A 184 2.53 14.68 16.40
CA ASN A 184 2.75 16.02 16.97
C ASN A 184 1.46 16.83 17.20
N VAL A 185 0.29 16.25 16.92
CA VAL A 185 -1.02 16.86 17.14
C VAL A 185 -1.53 16.46 18.52
N LYS A 186 -2.23 17.35 19.23
CA LYS A 186 -2.88 16.99 20.49
C LYS A 186 -3.77 15.76 20.26
N ASN A 187 -3.60 14.70 21.04
CA ASN A 187 -4.25 13.39 20.86
C ASN A 187 -5.76 13.48 20.56
N GLN A 188 -6.48 14.44 21.16
CA GLN A 188 -7.92 14.60 20.93
C GLN A 188 -8.29 15.05 19.50
N ILE A 189 -7.45 15.86 18.85
CA ILE A 189 -7.69 16.37 17.50
C ILE A 189 -7.44 15.25 16.47
N GLU A 190 -6.34 14.51 16.61
CA GLU A 190 -6.02 13.34 15.79
C GLU A 190 -7.17 12.32 15.81
N LEU A 191 -7.66 11.96 17.01
CA LEU A 191 -8.80 11.06 17.16
C LEU A 191 -10.07 11.58 16.48
N ASN A 192 -10.28 12.90 16.46
CA ASN A 192 -11.43 13.49 15.77
C ASN A 192 -11.29 13.42 14.25
N PHE A 193 -10.07 13.59 13.72
CA PHE A 193 -9.79 13.39 12.29
C PHE A 193 -10.03 11.94 11.88
N LEU A 194 -9.46 10.99 12.64
CA LEU A 194 -9.67 9.57 12.41
C LEU A 194 -11.18 9.21 12.45
N LYS A 195 -11.91 9.67 13.46
CA LYS A 195 -13.38 9.47 13.54
C LYS A 195 -14.12 10.04 12.33
N SER A 196 -13.65 11.14 11.76
CA SER A 196 -14.25 11.75 10.56
C SER A 196 -14.02 10.88 9.33
N TRP A 197 -12.80 10.34 9.16
CA TRP A 197 -12.48 9.39 8.10
C TRP A 197 -13.24 8.07 8.23
N ILE A 198 -13.40 7.54 9.46
CA ILE A 198 -14.22 6.35 9.72
C ILE A 198 -15.69 6.60 9.34
N LYS A 199 -16.23 7.79 9.62
CA LYS A 199 -17.59 8.14 9.22
C LYS A 199 -17.73 8.23 7.69
N LEU A 200 -16.74 8.83 7.02
CA LEU A 200 -16.70 8.94 5.57
C LEU A 200 -16.62 7.56 4.91
N SER A 201 -15.73 6.69 5.41
CA SER A 201 -15.56 5.35 4.85
C SER A 201 -16.87 4.56 4.93
N LYS A 202 -17.58 4.62 6.07
CA LYS A 202 -18.93 4.02 6.18
C LYS A 202 -19.93 4.58 5.20
N ALA A 203 -19.97 5.91 5.03
CA ALA A 203 -20.91 6.56 4.12
C ALA A 203 -20.74 6.10 2.67
N TYR A 204 -19.50 5.83 2.26
CA TYR A 204 -19.16 5.31 0.93
C TYR A 204 -18.93 3.80 0.88
N GLN A 205 -19.19 3.06 1.97
CA GLN A 205 -18.96 1.61 2.09
C GLN A 205 -17.52 1.17 1.76
N LEU A 206 -16.54 1.98 2.16
CA LEU A 206 -15.12 1.72 2.01
C LEU A 206 -14.57 1.03 3.27
N GLU A 207 -13.61 0.12 3.08
CA GLU A 207 -12.77 -0.37 4.18
C GLU A 207 -11.86 0.77 4.68
N ILE A 208 -11.50 0.74 5.96
CA ILE A 208 -10.49 1.65 6.52
C ILE A 208 -9.49 0.86 7.35
N VAL A 209 -8.20 1.04 7.07
CA VAL A 209 -7.08 0.54 7.87
C VAL A 209 -6.53 1.69 8.69
N VAL A 210 -6.34 1.48 9.99
CA VAL A 210 -5.61 2.42 10.85
C VAL A 210 -4.23 1.84 11.11
N GLU A 211 -3.20 2.57 10.67
CA GLU A 211 -1.81 2.17 10.81
C GLU A 211 -1.12 2.83 12.00
N GLY A 212 0.02 2.27 12.39
CA GLY A 212 0.80 2.79 13.50
C GLY A 212 0.20 2.46 14.87
N ILE A 213 -0.51 1.33 14.98
CA ILE A 213 -0.98 0.82 16.27
C ILE A 213 0.22 0.28 17.07
N GLU A 214 0.63 1.03 18.10
CA GLU A 214 1.80 0.72 18.92
C GLU A 214 1.44 0.12 20.30
N THR A 215 0.20 0.29 20.78
CA THR A 215 -0.24 -0.26 22.07
C THR A 215 -1.61 -0.93 22.03
N LYS A 216 -1.87 -1.78 23.04
CA LYS A 216 -3.16 -2.43 23.26
C LYS A 216 -4.27 -1.42 23.49
N GLU A 217 -3.98 -0.35 24.21
CA GLU A 217 -4.94 0.72 24.53
C GLU A 217 -5.36 1.47 23.26
N MET A 218 -4.41 1.76 22.35
CA MET A 218 -4.72 2.31 21.04
C MET A 218 -5.65 1.38 20.28
N SER A 219 -5.29 0.09 20.18
CA SER A 219 -6.10 -0.92 19.50
C SER A 219 -7.53 -0.98 20.07
N ALA A 220 -7.66 -1.09 21.39
CA ALA A 220 -8.95 -1.17 22.07
C ALA A 220 -9.80 0.10 21.87
N SER A 221 -9.18 1.28 21.80
CA SER A 221 -9.90 2.54 21.56
C SER A 221 -10.54 2.64 20.17
N LEU A 222 -10.09 1.81 19.23
CA LEU A 222 -10.59 1.75 17.85
C LEU A 222 -11.65 0.66 17.64
N VAL A 223 -11.83 -0.22 18.63
CA VAL A 223 -12.86 -1.26 18.65
C VAL A 223 -14.08 -0.70 19.36
N ASP A 224 -15.03 -0.22 18.57
CA ASP A 224 -16.36 0.20 19.03
C ASP A 224 -17.38 -0.58 18.20
N ASP A 225 -18.56 -0.88 18.74
CA ASP A 225 -19.62 -1.66 18.06
C ASP A 225 -20.05 -1.03 16.73
N GLN A 226 -19.75 0.26 16.55
CA GLN A 226 -19.96 0.96 15.30
C GLN A 226 -18.67 1.11 14.47
N CYS A 227 -17.46 0.93 15.02
CA CYS A 227 -16.19 1.19 14.33
C CYS A 227 -15.56 -0.10 13.79
N TYR A 228 -15.89 -0.44 12.55
CA TYR A 228 -15.26 -1.55 11.82
C TYR A 228 -14.05 -1.04 11.04
N CYS A 229 -12.94 -0.78 11.73
CA CYS A 229 -11.66 -0.54 11.08
C CYS A 229 -10.76 -1.78 11.16
N LEU A 230 -9.96 -1.96 10.12
CA LEU A 230 -8.80 -2.84 10.15
C LEU A 230 -7.65 -2.10 10.86
N GLN A 231 -6.71 -2.85 11.41
CA GLN A 231 -5.62 -2.31 12.22
C GLN A 231 -4.28 -2.88 11.78
N GLN A 232 -3.25 -2.04 11.72
CA GLN A 232 -1.89 -2.44 11.39
C GLN A 232 -0.90 -1.69 12.29
N GLY A 233 0.14 -2.37 12.78
CA GLY A 233 1.14 -1.73 13.62
C GLY A 233 1.94 -2.72 14.46
N PHE A 234 2.97 -2.21 15.14
CA PHE A 234 3.93 -3.03 15.88
C PHE A 234 3.34 -3.69 17.12
N TYR A 235 2.24 -3.17 17.67
CA TYR A 235 1.48 -3.89 18.70
C TYR A 235 1.04 -5.26 18.22
N TRP A 236 0.65 -5.35 16.95
CA TRP A 236 0.15 -6.56 16.34
C TRP A 236 1.28 -7.45 15.83
N GLN A 237 2.07 -6.94 14.88
CA GLN A 237 3.24 -7.63 14.36
C GLN A 237 4.16 -6.65 13.62
N LEU A 238 5.46 -6.89 13.75
CA LEU A 238 6.48 -6.23 12.95
C LEU A 238 6.47 -6.79 11.51
N PRO A 239 6.96 -6.04 10.52
CA PRO A 239 7.22 -6.60 9.19
C PRO A 239 8.26 -7.71 9.27
N GLU A 240 7.91 -8.90 8.78
CA GLU A 240 8.76 -10.09 8.88
C GLU A 240 8.97 -10.79 7.54
N GLY A 241 9.96 -11.68 7.47
CA GLY A 241 10.25 -12.45 6.25
C GLY A 241 9.15 -13.46 5.93
N ILE A 242 9.24 -14.09 4.75
CA ILE A 242 8.22 -15.00 4.20
C ILE A 242 7.81 -16.15 5.14
N ASP A 243 8.67 -16.55 6.07
CA ASP A 243 8.38 -17.64 7.00
C ASP A 243 7.32 -17.28 8.04
N SER A 244 7.06 -15.99 8.29
CA SER A 244 5.96 -15.52 9.15
C SER A 244 4.57 -15.71 8.53
N LEU A 245 4.51 -16.10 7.26
CA LEU A 245 3.26 -16.36 6.55
C LEU A 245 2.77 -17.81 6.69
N ASN A 246 3.52 -18.72 7.32
CA ASN A 246 3.08 -20.10 7.50
C ASN A 246 2.00 -20.25 8.59
#